data_AF-A0A7J4NLL4-F1
#
_entry.id   AF-A0A7J4NLL4-F1
#
_cell.length_a   1.000
_cell.length_b   1.000
_cell.length_c   1.000
_cell.angle_alpha   90.00
_cell.angle_beta   90.00
_cell.angle_gamma   90.00
#
_symmetry.space_group_name_H-M   'P 1'
#
loop_
_entity.id
_entity.type
_entity.pdbx_description
1 polymer ?
#
loop_
_entity_poly.entity_id
_entity_poly.type
_entity_poly.pdbx_seq_one_letter_code
_entity_poly.pdbx_strand_id
1 'polypeptide(L)' 'MKMGNGREGSSSASPPPLNAVGIVGQDGYEWLQQGGATWYRPANSGLDWKEWVN' A
#
# COMPACT_ATOMS: atom_id res chain seq x y z
N MET A 1 -26.32 9.14 21.69
CA MET A 1 -25.28 8.10 21.45
C MET A 1 -25.63 7.29 20.20
N LYS A 2 -24.78 7.34 19.18
CA LYS A 2 -24.42 6.17 18.34
C LYS A 2 -23.17 6.52 17.53
N MET A 3 -22.03 6.08 18.03
CA MET A 3 -20.79 6.00 17.27
C MET A 3 -20.95 4.88 16.25
N GLY A 4 -20.97 5.22 14.97
CA GLY A 4 -20.82 4.26 13.87
C GLY A 4 -19.51 4.54 13.17
N ASN A 5 -18.41 4.03 13.72
CA ASN A 5 -17.09 4.12 13.12
C ASN A 5 -17.03 3.13 11.94
N GLY A 6 -17.55 3.54 10.79
CA GLY A 6 -17.31 2.85 9.52
C GLY A 6 -15.81 2.89 9.24
N ARG A 7 -15.15 1.74 9.24
CA ARG A 7 -13.79 1.60 8.72
C ARG A 7 -13.89 1.67 7.19
N GLU A 8 -14.03 2.90 6.69
CA GLU A 8 -13.93 3.27 5.28
C GLU A 8 -12.47 3.08 4.86
N GLY A 9 -12.06 1.84 4.64
CA GLY A 9 -10.72 1.45 4.20
C GLY A 9 -10.75 0.82 2.82
N SER A 10 -11.55 1.38 1.92
CA SER A 10 -11.48 1.08 0.49
C SER A 10 -11.17 2.39 -0.21
N SER A 11 -9.99 2.94 0.08
CA SER A 11 -9.43 4.00 -0.73
C SER A 11 -9.26 3.40 -2.12
N SER A 12 -10.06 3.81 -3.10
CA SER A 12 -9.88 3.49 -4.52
C SER A 12 -8.60 4.16 -5.07
N ALA A 13 -7.48 4.00 -4.38
CA ALA A 13 -6.20 4.54 -4.75
C ALA A 13 -5.70 3.75 -5.95
N SER A 14 -5.35 4.45 -7.02
CA SER A 14 -4.74 3.80 -8.17
C SER A 14 -3.41 3.17 -7.79
N PRO A 15 -3.11 1.94 -8.24
CA PRO A 15 -1.84 1.31 -7.95
C PRO A 15 -0.68 2.17 -8.47
N PRO A 16 0.44 2.25 -7.72
CA PRO A 16 1.63 2.91 -8.19
C PRO A 16 2.16 2.25 -9.47
N PRO A 17 2.84 3.01 -10.34
CA PRO A 17 3.45 2.44 -11.53
C PRO A 17 4.57 1.47 -11.14
N LEU A 18 4.86 0.49 -12.01
CA LEU A 18 5.88 -0.54 -11.76
C LEU A 18 7.27 0.03 -11.44
N ASN A 19 7.62 1.16 -12.06
CA ASN A 19 8.88 1.87 -11.85
C ASN A 19 8.89 2.79 -10.62
N ALA A 20 7.80 2.87 -9.85
CA ALA A 20 7.83 3.53 -8.56
C ALA A 20 8.79 2.78 -7.62
N VAL A 21 9.45 3.51 -6.73
CA VAL A 21 10.39 2.97 -5.75
C VAL A 21 9.90 3.36 -4.36
N GLY A 22 9.76 2.37 -3.50
CA GLY A 22 9.42 2.51 -2.09
C GLY A 22 10.62 2.30 -1.18
N ILE A 23 10.34 2.22 0.12
CA ILE A 23 11.33 1.98 1.17
C ILE A 23 11.42 0.47 1.40
N VAL A 24 12.61 -0.11 1.24
CA VAL A 24 12.85 -1.52 1.57
C VAL A 24 12.94 -1.69 3.08
N GLY A 25 12.03 -2.48 3.64
CA GLY A 25 12.00 -2.89 5.04
C GLY A 25 12.94 -4.08 5.31
N GLN A 26 13.22 -4.30 6.60
CA GLN A 26 14.01 -5.45 7.05
C GLN A 26 13.25 -6.79 6.95
N ASP A 27 11.94 -6.72 6.70
CA ASP A 27 11.04 -7.84 6.45
C ASP A 27 11.16 -8.42 5.02
N GLY A 28 11.97 -7.80 4.16
CA GLY A 28 12.14 -8.20 2.76
C GLY A 28 11.08 -7.64 1.81
N TYR A 29 10.22 -6.74 2.28
CA TYR A 29 9.24 -6.04 1.46
C TYR A 29 9.67 -4.60 1.19
N GLU A 30 9.16 -4.06 0.10
CA GLU A 30 9.27 -2.66 -0.28
C GLU A 30 7.91 -2.01 -0.06
N TRP A 31 7.91 -0.86 0.62
CA TRP A 31 6.73 -0.17 1.10
C TRP A 31 6.61 1.22 0.46
N LEU A 32 5.42 1.56 -0.05
CA LEU A 32 5.15 2.84 -0.69
C LEU A 32 3.79 3.39 -0.24
N GLN A 33 3.75 4.62 0.26
CA GLN A 33 2.49 5.33 0.47
C GLN A 33 2.19 6.22 -0.74
N GLN A 34 1.07 5.96 -1.41
CA GLN A 34 0.62 6.75 -2.56
C GLN A 34 -0.90 6.76 -2.62
N GLY A 35 -1.47 7.94 -2.90
CA GLY A 35 -2.92 8.09 -3.09
C GLY A 35 -3.73 7.82 -1.82
N GLY A 36 -3.14 7.96 -0.63
CA GLY A 36 -3.81 7.66 0.65
C GLY A 36 -3.91 6.17 0.98
N ALA A 37 -3.27 5.30 0.20
CA ALA A 37 -3.12 3.89 0.50
C ALA A 37 -1.64 3.54 0.72
N THR A 38 -1.42 2.46 1.48
CA THR A 38 -0.11 1.84 1.63
C THR A 38 -0.02 0.68 0.66
N TRP A 39 1.10 0.59 -0.04
CA TRP A 39 1.38 -0.43 -1.03
C TRP A 39 2.63 -1.20 -0.63
N TYR A 40 2.65 -2.49 -0.93
CA TYR A 40 3.78 -3.36 -0.66
C TYR A 40 4.08 -4.28 -1.85
N ARG A 41 5.34 -4.65 -2.01
CA ARG A 41 5.80 -5.71 -2.92
C ARG A 41 7.07 -6.36 -2.38
N PRO A 42 7.48 -7.54 -2.85
CA PRO A 42 8.78 -8.09 -2.46
C PRO A 42 9.91 -7.15 -2.93
N ALA A 43 10.89 -6.90 -2.06
CA ALA A 43 11.97 -5.97 -2.36
C ALA A 43 12.78 -6.42 -3.58
N ASN A 44 13.17 -5.46 -4.43
CA ASN A 44 13.92 -5.70 -5.67
C ASN A 44 13.28 -6.68 -6.66
N SER A 45 11.97 -6.93 -6.55
CA SER A 45 11.28 -7.90 -7.42
C SER A 45 10.86 -7.31 -8.76
N GLY A 46 10.65 -5.99 -8.84
CA GLY A 46 10.05 -5.35 -10.02
C GLY A 46 8.61 -5.79 -10.31
N LEU A 47 7.95 -6.43 -9.33
CA LEU A 47 6.56 -6.86 -9.44
C LEU A 47 5.59 -5.70 -9.20
N ASP A 48 4.34 -5.93 -9.57
CA ASP A 48 3.22 -5.05 -9.26
C ASP A 48 3.06 -4.82 -7.75
N TRP A 49 2.66 -3.60 -7.43
CA TRP A 49 2.33 -3.19 -6.07
C TRP A 49 1.02 -3.81 -5.62
N LYS A 50 1.01 -4.32 -4.38
CA LYS A 50 -0.19 -4.82 -3.72
C LYS A 50 -0.63 -3.84 -2.65
N GLU A 51 -1.91 -3.54 -2.59
CA GLU A 51 -2.44 -2.67 -1.54
C GLU A 51 -2.39 -3.38 -0.19
N TRP A 52 -1.85 -2.70 0.82
CA TRP A 52 -1.92 -3.12 2.21
C TRP A 52 -3.26 -2.69 2.80
N VAL A 53 -4.21 -3.62 2.80
CA VAL A 53 -5.52 -3.45 3.44
C VAL A 53 -5.44 -4.07 4.84
N ASN A 54 -5.67 -3.25 5.87
CA ASN A 54 -5.68 -3.66 7.28
C ASN A 54 -7.09 -3.89 7.81
#